data_AF-A0A9E0XRB7-F1
#
_entry.id   AF-A0A9E0XRB7-F1
#
_cell.length_a   1.000
_cell.length_b   1.000
_cell.length_c   1.000
_cell.angle_alpha   90.00
_cell.angle_beta   90.00
_cell.angle_gamma   90.00
#
_symmetry.space_group_name_H-M   'P 1'
#
loop_
_entity.id
_entity.type
_entity.pdbx_description
1 polymer ?
#
loop_
_entity_poly.entity_id
_entity_poly.type
_entity_poly.pdbx_seq_one_letter_code
_entity_poly.pdbx_strand_id
1 'polypeptide(L)'
;MRIASTQYHTTMNRALQDSSVTVGNIMQQMASGQRLLQPSDDPVSNVRISRLNRQEAALGQYRTNIAALKSRLQQNETHLDSMNKDMQEARDLLVWAADGSNTSSDVNAMASSLRSLKDALFYAVNAKDQEGRYLFSGTATATAAVTYNSAAALGARYSFTGNTVVQNVVVGNGVTQAANVSLPEMADMLNLLDRAVAVLEAPGVNVNDPVVQAEVTASLNGVDDAMNSVNSKIARLGGAQNILQTMDDNFANVSLSNKQSLIELGQLDYSEAAVNLNGYTTALQATQKAYGKISTLSLFNVL
;
A
#
# COMPACT_ATOMS: atom_id res chain seq x y z
N MET A 1 -70.47 -31.72 10.37
CA MET A 1 -69.89 -30.90 9.27
C MET A 1 -69.32 -29.52 9.68
N ARG A 2 -69.51 -29.00 10.92
CA ARG A 2 -68.93 -27.71 11.36
C ARG A 2 -67.39 -27.69 11.56
N ILE A 3 -66.78 -28.86 11.82
CA ILE A 3 -65.31 -28.97 11.96
C ILE A 3 -64.62 -28.88 10.59
N ALA A 4 -65.24 -29.43 9.54
CA ALA A 4 -64.72 -29.33 8.17
C ALA A 4 -64.77 -27.88 7.65
N SER A 5 -65.85 -27.13 7.90
CA SER A 5 -65.98 -25.73 7.43
C SER A 5 -64.96 -24.79 8.10
N THR A 6 -64.70 -24.97 9.39
CA THR A 6 -63.66 -24.22 10.11
C THR A 6 -62.26 -24.58 9.63
N GLN A 7 -61.97 -25.86 9.40
CA GLN A 7 -60.71 -26.28 8.76
C GLN A 7 -60.53 -25.65 7.37
N TYR A 8 -61.54 -25.67 6.49
CA TYR A 8 -61.44 -25.05 5.17
C TYR A 8 -61.13 -23.56 5.24
N HIS A 9 -61.79 -22.81 6.13
CA HIS A 9 -61.48 -21.40 6.32
C HIS A 9 -60.06 -21.18 6.86
N THR A 10 -59.60 -21.97 7.83
CA THR A 10 -58.23 -21.82 8.34
C THR A 10 -57.16 -22.14 7.31
N THR A 11 -57.36 -23.18 6.49
CA THR A 11 -56.44 -23.54 5.41
C THR A 11 -56.41 -22.46 4.32
N MET A 12 -57.57 -21.92 3.95
CA MET A 12 -57.67 -20.89 2.92
C MET A 12 -57.11 -19.54 3.39
N ASN A 13 -57.33 -19.17 4.65
CA ASN A 13 -56.71 -17.98 5.24
C ASN A 13 -55.19 -18.11 5.35
N ARG A 14 -54.67 -19.29 5.71
CA ARG A 14 -53.22 -19.55 5.70
C ARG A 14 -52.65 -19.41 4.30
N ALA A 15 -53.29 -20.00 3.28
CA ALA A 15 -52.86 -19.87 1.89
C ALA A 15 -52.88 -18.40 1.40
N LEU A 16 -53.89 -17.61 1.79
CA LEU A 16 -53.94 -16.18 1.49
C LEU A 16 -52.81 -15.39 2.17
N GLN A 17 -52.50 -15.73 3.42
CA GLN A 17 -51.39 -15.12 4.17
C GLN A 17 -50.04 -15.47 3.52
N ASP A 18 -49.80 -16.75 3.21
CA ASP A 18 -48.56 -17.24 2.59
C ASP A 18 -48.34 -16.59 1.20
N SER A 19 -49.41 -16.47 0.42
CA SER A 19 -49.36 -15.82 -0.89
C SER A 19 -49.08 -14.31 -0.78
N SER A 20 -49.67 -13.63 0.20
CA SER A 20 -49.40 -12.21 0.46
C SER A 20 -47.95 -11.96 0.89
N VAL A 21 -47.39 -12.84 1.74
CA VAL A 21 -45.98 -12.79 2.15
C VAL A 21 -45.06 -13.01 0.95
N THR A 22 -45.37 -13.98 0.10
CA THR A 22 -44.56 -14.28 -1.10
C THR A 22 -44.52 -13.09 -2.06
N VAL A 23 -45.68 -12.47 -2.33
CA VAL A 23 -45.76 -11.25 -3.16
C VAL A 23 -44.96 -10.12 -2.54
N GLY A 24 -45.06 -9.92 -1.22
CA GLY A 24 -44.27 -8.92 -0.48
C GLY A 24 -42.77 -9.15 -0.61
N ASN A 25 -42.30 -10.39 -0.48
CA ASN A 25 -40.89 -10.75 -0.63
C ASN A 25 -40.38 -10.48 -2.04
N ILE A 26 -41.13 -10.86 -3.09
CA ILE A 26 -40.75 -10.59 -4.48
C ILE A 26 -40.69 -9.07 -4.73
N MET A 27 -41.66 -8.31 -4.22
CA MET A 27 -41.63 -6.84 -4.31
C MET A 27 -40.40 -6.25 -3.60
N GLN A 28 -40.02 -6.78 -2.43
CA GLN A 28 -38.83 -6.35 -1.71
C GLN A 28 -37.53 -6.72 -2.45
N GLN A 29 -37.47 -7.90 -3.06
CA GLN A 29 -36.36 -8.31 -3.94
C GLN A 29 -36.26 -7.37 -5.14
N MET A 30 -37.37 -7.07 -5.81
CA MET A 30 -37.39 -6.16 -6.96
C MET A 30 -36.98 -4.73 -6.60
N ALA A 31 -37.40 -4.25 -5.41
CA ALA A 31 -37.03 -2.93 -4.91
C ALA A 31 -35.54 -2.83 -4.52
N SER A 32 -34.98 -3.89 -3.93
CA SER A 32 -33.56 -3.94 -3.54
C SER A 32 -32.62 -4.36 -4.67
N GLY A 33 -33.15 -4.98 -5.74
CA GLY A 33 -32.38 -5.60 -6.82
C GLY A 33 -31.59 -6.85 -6.39
N GLN A 34 -31.81 -7.35 -5.18
CA GLN A 34 -31.12 -8.50 -4.62
C GLN A 34 -32.01 -9.73 -4.66
N ARG A 35 -31.46 -10.84 -5.15
CA ARG A 35 -32.12 -12.16 -5.11
C ARG A 35 -32.24 -12.68 -3.67
N LEU A 36 -31.22 -12.46 -2.86
CA LEU A 36 -31.12 -12.96 -1.49
C LEU A 36 -31.28 -11.81 -0.51
N LEU A 37 -32.35 -11.81 0.26
CA LEU A 37 -32.61 -10.79 1.30
C LEU A 37 -32.18 -11.29 2.67
N GLN A 38 -32.37 -12.59 2.91
CA GLN A 38 -32.02 -13.24 4.16
C GLN A 38 -31.08 -14.43 3.93
N PRO A 39 -30.21 -14.75 4.89
CA PRO A 39 -29.37 -15.95 4.82
C PRO A 39 -30.16 -17.25 4.64
N SER A 40 -31.41 -17.29 5.12
CA SER A 40 -32.31 -18.43 4.99
C SER A 40 -32.83 -18.67 3.56
N ASP A 41 -32.81 -17.65 2.69
CA ASP A 41 -33.36 -17.75 1.33
C ASP A 41 -32.53 -18.72 0.47
N ASP A 42 -31.20 -18.72 0.66
CA ASP A 42 -30.27 -19.65 0.04
C ASP A 42 -28.99 -19.75 0.92
N PRO A 43 -28.94 -20.68 1.88
CA PRO A 43 -27.81 -20.78 2.80
C PRO A 43 -26.49 -21.14 2.08
N VAL A 44 -26.56 -21.87 0.95
CA VAL A 44 -25.36 -22.29 0.20
C VAL A 44 -24.74 -21.09 -0.52
N SER A 45 -25.55 -20.32 -1.24
CA SER A 45 -25.08 -19.10 -1.91
C SER A 45 -24.65 -18.03 -0.90
N ASN A 46 -25.35 -17.90 0.22
CA ASN A 46 -24.93 -16.96 1.27
C ASN A 46 -23.55 -17.29 1.87
N VAL A 47 -23.22 -18.58 2.08
CA VAL A 47 -21.86 -18.97 2.53
C VAL A 47 -20.80 -18.59 1.49
N ARG A 48 -21.10 -18.75 0.19
CA ARG A 48 -20.19 -18.35 -0.90
C ARG A 48 -20.01 -16.83 -0.94
N ILE A 49 -21.10 -16.07 -0.92
CA ILE A 49 -21.09 -14.60 -0.86
C ILE A 49 -20.28 -14.12 0.35
N SER A 50 -20.49 -14.72 1.53
CA SER A 50 -19.76 -14.38 2.74
C SER A 50 -18.25 -14.64 2.62
N ARG A 51 -17.84 -15.72 1.95
CA ARG A 51 -16.42 -16.00 1.65
C ARG A 51 -15.83 -14.97 0.69
N LEU A 52 -16.55 -14.65 -0.38
CA LEU A 52 -16.12 -13.63 -1.35
C LEU A 52 -16.00 -12.25 -0.70
N ASN A 53 -16.96 -11.85 0.15
CA ASN A 53 -16.88 -10.57 0.88
C ASN A 53 -15.68 -10.52 1.83
N ARG A 54 -15.35 -11.61 2.54
CA ARG A 54 -14.14 -11.66 3.36
C ARG A 54 -12.87 -11.54 2.52
N GLN A 55 -12.86 -12.19 1.35
CA GLN A 55 -11.74 -12.09 0.42
C GLN A 55 -11.59 -10.67 -0.12
N GLU A 56 -12.68 -10.00 -0.53
CA GLU A 56 -12.67 -8.60 -0.95
C GLU A 56 -12.15 -7.66 0.13
N ALA A 57 -12.55 -7.85 1.39
CA ALA A 57 -12.04 -7.05 2.51
C ALA A 57 -10.52 -7.23 2.68
N ALA A 58 -10.02 -8.46 2.58
CA ALA A 58 -8.58 -8.74 2.65
C ALA A 58 -7.82 -8.12 1.46
N LEU A 59 -8.34 -8.25 0.23
CA LEU A 59 -7.77 -7.62 -0.95
C LEU A 59 -7.73 -6.10 -0.81
N GLY A 60 -8.81 -5.48 -0.32
CA GLY A 60 -8.87 -4.06 -0.03
C GLY A 60 -7.75 -3.62 0.91
N GLN A 61 -7.57 -4.33 2.03
CA GLN A 61 -6.47 -4.05 2.98
C GLN A 61 -5.09 -4.16 2.32
N TYR A 62 -4.85 -5.21 1.54
CA TYR A 62 -3.57 -5.39 0.85
C TYR A 62 -3.29 -4.27 -0.16
N ARG A 63 -4.29 -3.85 -0.93
CA ARG A 63 -4.15 -2.74 -1.88
C ARG A 63 -3.87 -1.41 -1.18
N THR A 64 -4.52 -1.12 -0.05
CA THR A 64 -4.20 0.06 0.77
C THR A 64 -2.77 0.01 1.31
N ASN A 65 -2.33 -1.16 1.80
CA ASN A 65 -0.95 -1.34 2.26
C ASN A 65 0.06 -1.16 1.11
N ILE A 66 -0.22 -1.70 -0.07
CA ILE A 66 0.61 -1.55 -1.27
C ILE A 66 0.71 -0.08 -1.67
N ALA A 67 -0.41 0.65 -1.71
CA ALA A 67 -0.44 2.06 -2.08
C ALA A 67 0.40 2.92 -1.12
N ALA A 68 0.24 2.71 0.20
CA ALA A 68 1.02 3.40 1.22
C ALA A 68 2.51 3.08 1.10
N LEU A 69 2.85 1.80 0.89
CA LEU A 69 4.24 1.37 0.72
C LEU A 69 4.86 1.97 -0.55
N LYS A 70 4.17 1.93 -1.68
CA LYS A 70 4.65 2.49 -2.97
C LYS A 70 4.97 3.97 -2.83
N SER A 71 4.09 4.75 -2.18
CA SER A 71 4.32 6.17 -1.92
C SER A 71 5.59 6.40 -1.08
N ARG A 72 5.78 5.62 -0.01
CA ARG A 72 6.99 5.71 0.83
C ARG A 72 8.26 5.31 0.08
N LEU A 73 8.22 4.24 -0.71
CA LEU A 73 9.37 3.80 -1.50
C LEU A 73 9.77 4.82 -2.55
N GLN A 74 8.80 5.47 -3.21
CA GLN A 74 9.05 6.52 -4.19
C GLN A 74 9.69 7.77 -3.56
N GLN A 75 9.25 8.15 -2.35
CA GLN A 75 9.88 9.24 -1.60
C GLN A 75 11.33 8.90 -1.25
N ASN A 76 11.57 7.69 -0.74
CA ASN A 76 12.93 7.23 -0.43
C ASN A 76 13.82 7.23 -1.69
N GLU A 77 13.32 6.73 -2.82
CA GLU A 77 14.05 6.69 -4.08
C GLU A 77 14.43 8.10 -4.56
N THR A 78 13.52 9.07 -4.46
CA THR A 78 13.81 10.47 -4.84
C THR A 78 14.97 11.05 -4.02
N HIS A 79 15.00 10.80 -2.71
CA HIS A 79 16.10 11.24 -1.86
C HIS A 79 17.42 10.52 -2.17
N LEU A 80 17.37 9.21 -2.46
CA LEU A 80 18.55 8.44 -2.85
C LEU A 80 19.11 8.90 -4.21
N ASP A 81 18.23 9.25 -5.16
CA ASP A 81 18.64 9.80 -6.46
C ASP A 81 19.31 11.17 -6.31
N SER A 82 18.77 12.05 -5.45
CA SER A 82 19.44 13.32 -5.09
C SER A 82 20.82 13.08 -4.47
N MET A 83 20.94 12.16 -3.50
CA MET A 83 22.23 11.82 -2.91
C MET A 83 23.22 11.28 -3.96
N ASN A 84 22.75 10.46 -4.89
CA ASN A 84 23.60 9.91 -5.95
C ASN A 84 24.17 11.02 -6.85
N LYS A 85 23.38 12.05 -7.15
CA LYS A 85 23.83 13.24 -7.90
C LYS A 85 24.86 14.05 -7.10
N ASP A 86 24.59 14.33 -5.82
CA ASP A 86 25.51 15.05 -4.95
C ASP A 86 26.85 14.29 -4.79
N MET A 87 26.81 12.96 -4.71
CA MET A 87 28.01 12.12 -4.68
C MET A 87 28.77 12.12 -6.02
N GLN A 88 28.08 12.16 -7.16
CA GLN A 88 28.73 12.32 -8.47
C GLN A 88 29.46 13.65 -8.58
N GLU A 89 28.84 14.75 -8.14
CA GLU A 89 29.47 16.06 -8.11
C GLU A 89 30.69 16.09 -7.16
N ALA A 90 30.58 15.44 -5.99
CA ALA A 90 31.70 15.32 -5.06
C ALA A 90 32.86 14.53 -5.66
N ARG A 91 32.54 13.44 -6.38
CA ARG A 91 33.52 12.61 -7.09
C ARG A 91 34.24 13.42 -8.18
N ASP A 92 33.50 14.17 -8.98
CA ASP A 92 34.09 15.00 -10.04
C ASP A 92 35.02 16.07 -9.47
N LEU A 93 34.62 16.74 -8.38
CA LEU A 93 35.50 17.67 -7.67
C LEU A 93 36.76 17.01 -7.11
N LEU A 94 36.64 15.79 -6.56
CA LEU A 94 37.80 15.04 -6.06
C LEU A 94 38.75 14.64 -7.19
N VAL A 95 38.22 14.24 -8.36
CA VAL A 95 39.04 13.95 -9.55
C VAL A 95 39.77 15.22 -10.02
N TRP A 96 39.07 16.35 -10.04
CA TRP A 96 39.69 17.63 -10.41
C TRP A 96 40.74 18.04 -9.40
N ALA A 97 40.46 17.94 -8.10
CA ALA A 97 41.40 18.27 -7.03
C ALA A 97 42.63 17.34 -7.01
N ALA A 98 42.54 16.14 -7.59
CA ALA A 98 43.65 15.20 -7.74
C ALA A 98 44.62 15.58 -8.89
N ASP A 99 44.25 16.51 -9.78
CA ASP A 99 45.14 16.95 -10.85
C ASP A 99 46.32 17.76 -10.28
N GLY A 100 47.52 17.22 -10.47
CA GLY A 100 48.78 17.78 -9.96
C GLY A 100 49.19 19.12 -10.59
N SER A 101 48.47 19.58 -11.62
CA SER A 101 48.66 20.92 -12.22
C SER A 101 47.92 22.05 -11.49
N ASN A 102 47.00 21.73 -10.58
CA ASN A 102 46.27 22.74 -9.83
C ASN A 102 47.14 23.48 -8.82
N THR A 103 46.83 24.76 -8.61
CA THR A 103 47.46 25.54 -7.55
C THR A 103 46.78 25.30 -6.21
N SER A 104 47.47 25.64 -5.11
CA SER A 104 46.90 25.57 -3.76
C SER A 104 45.65 26.45 -3.60
N SER A 105 45.54 27.55 -4.35
CA SER A 105 44.35 28.40 -4.36
C SER A 105 43.16 27.72 -5.04
N ASP A 106 43.39 27.04 -6.16
CA ASP A 106 42.33 26.36 -6.92
C ASP A 106 41.75 25.20 -6.10
N VAL A 107 42.63 24.42 -5.47
CA VAL A 107 42.29 23.28 -4.64
C VAL A 107 41.51 23.70 -3.39
N ASN A 108 41.87 24.84 -2.78
CA ASN A 108 41.14 25.38 -1.63
C ASN A 108 39.71 25.82 -2.02
N ALA A 109 39.55 26.42 -3.20
CA ALA A 109 38.23 26.75 -3.73
C ALA A 109 37.38 25.48 -4.00
N MET A 110 37.99 24.43 -4.58
CA MET A 110 37.31 23.14 -4.77
C MET A 110 36.93 22.50 -3.43
N ALA A 111 37.80 22.57 -2.43
CA ALA A 111 37.53 22.04 -1.09
C ALA A 111 36.36 22.74 -0.39
N SER A 112 36.19 24.05 -0.63
CA SER A 112 35.04 24.81 -0.15
C SER A 112 33.72 24.32 -0.76
N SER A 113 33.72 24.01 -2.05
CA SER A 113 32.59 23.37 -2.74
C SER A 113 32.34 21.95 -2.23
N LEU A 114 33.40 21.16 -2.04
CA LEU A 114 33.32 19.80 -1.50
C LEU A 114 32.75 19.78 -0.08
N ARG A 115 33.10 20.77 0.76
CA ARG A 115 32.49 20.95 2.09
C ARG A 115 30.98 21.16 1.96
N SER A 116 30.55 22.01 1.03
CA SER A 116 29.13 22.30 0.81
C SER A 116 28.37 21.04 0.39
N LEU A 117 28.94 20.23 -0.49
CA LEU A 117 28.36 18.93 -0.88
C LEU A 117 28.34 17.92 0.27
N LYS A 118 29.42 17.82 1.05
CA LYS A 118 29.46 16.97 2.26
C LYS A 118 28.35 17.35 3.24
N ASP A 119 28.17 18.64 3.49
CA ASP A 119 27.13 19.14 4.38
C ASP A 119 25.73 18.85 3.80
N ALA A 120 25.52 19.05 2.50
CA ALA A 120 24.28 18.67 1.81
C ALA A 120 23.97 17.17 1.94
N LEU A 121 24.96 16.30 1.74
CA LEU A 121 24.84 14.85 1.92
C LEU A 121 24.51 14.47 3.37
N PHE A 122 25.10 15.16 4.35
CA PHE A 122 24.76 14.99 5.76
C PHE A 122 23.32 15.40 6.10
N TYR A 123 22.80 16.47 5.47
CA TYR A 123 21.39 16.83 5.60
C TYR A 123 20.48 15.82 4.89
N ALA A 124 20.87 15.35 3.71
CA ALA A 124 20.10 14.38 2.94
C ALA A 124 19.95 13.04 3.69
N VAL A 125 21.04 12.51 4.29
CA VAL A 125 20.96 11.23 5.03
C VAL A 125 20.09 11.34 6.29
N ASN A 126 19.95 12.56 6.81
CA ASN A 126 19.10 12.90 7.93
C ASN A 126 17.75 13.52 7.52
N ALA A 127 17.32 13.28 6.27
CA ALA A 127 16.01 13.71 5.79
C ALA A 127 14.88 13.17 6.66
N LYS A 128 13.84 14.00 6.83
CA LYS A 128 12.66 13.70 7.65
C LYS A 128 11.40 13.64 6.80
N ASP A 129 10.46 12.82 7.23
CA ASP A 129 9.10 12.79 6.67
C ASP A 129 8.26 13.96 7.21
N GLN A 130 7.01 14.06 6.74
CA GLN A 130 6.09 15.11 7.16
C GLN A 130 5.73 14.99 8.65
N GLU A 131 5.85 13.78 9.20
CA GLU A 131 5.65 13.46 10.61
C GLU A 131 6.90 13.71 11.47
N GLY A 132 8.00 14.23 10.88
CA GLY A 132 9.23 14.59 11.57
C GLY A 132 10.16 13.41 11.90
N ARG A 133 9.92 12.24 11.33
CA ARG A 133 10.69 11.01 11.52
C ARG A 133 11.78 10.86 10.47
N TYR A 134 12.92 10.31 10.86
CA TYR A 134 14.07 10.12 9.96
C TYR A 134 13.86 8.95 9.00
N LEU A 135 14.03 9.20 7.69
CA LEU A 135 13.78 8.20 6.63
C LEU A 135 14.80 7.06 6.63
N PHE A 136 16.09 7.36 6.88
CA PHE A 136 17.21 6.43 6.66
C PHE A 136 17.79 5.82 7.94
N SER A 137 17.10 5.96 9.07
CA SER A 137 17.53 5.51 10.41
C SER A 137 17.13 4.07 10.75
N GLY A 138 16.60 3.31 9.79
CA GLY A 138 16.07 1.97 10.03
C GLY A 138 14.72 1.98 10.73
N THR A 139 14.59 1.28 11.86
CA THR A 139 13.40 1.34 12.72
C THR A 139 13.53 2.40 13.83
N ALA A 140 14.71 2.97 14.01
CA ALA A 140 14.97 4.01 15.00
C ALA A 140 14.55 5.40 14.48
N THR A 141 13.28 5.53 14.07
CA THR A 141 12.77 6.68 13.32
C THR A 141 12.79 8.00 14.08
N ALA A 142 12.96 7.97 15.41
CA ALA A 142 13.07 9.14 16.27
C ALA A 142 14.53 9.65 16.43
N THR A 143 15.51 8.87 16.00
CA THR A 143 16.94 9.22 16.10
C THR A 143 17.49 9.54 14.72
N ALA A 144 18.40 10.51 14.66
CA ALA A 144 19.13 10.82 13.42
C ALA A 144 19.85 9.57 12.90
N ALA A 145 19.90 9.41 11.58
CA ALA A 145 20.61 8.29 10.96
C ALA A 145 22.12 8.43 11.18
N VAL A 146 22.63 9.66 11.00
CA VAL A 146 24.04 10.00 11.21
C VAL A 146 24.13 11.19 12.16
N THR A 147 25.01 11.10 13.15
CA THR A 147 25.32 12.21 14.07
C THR A 147 26.70 12.80 13.77
N TYR A 148 26.87 14.08 14.08
CA TYR A 148 28.13 14.80 13.93
C TYR A 148 28.65 15.23 15.31
N ASN A 149 29.91 14.91 15.60
CA ASN A 149 30.62 15.32 16.80
C ASN A 149 31.90 16.09 16.43
N SER A 150 31.90 17.41 16.65
CA SER A 150 33.05 18.28 16.34
C SER A 150 34.27 18.04 17.23
N ALA A 151 34.09 17.45 18.42
CA ALA A 151 35.18 17.15 19.36
C ALA A 151 35.88 15.82 19.04
N ALA A 152 35.33 14.99 18.16
CA ALA A 152 35.96 13.76 17.72
C ALA A 152 37.13 14.04 16.77
N ALA A 153 38.06 13.07 16.69
CA ALA A 153 39.18 13.13 15.77
C ALA A 153 38.70 13.23 14.31
N LEU A 154 39.50 13.89 13.47
CA LEU A 154 39.25 13.98 12.04
C LEU A 154 39.15 12.56 11.44
N GLY A 155 38.08 12.30 10.69
CA GLY A 155 37.76 10.96 10.18
C GLY A 155 36.93 10.07 11.11
N ALA A 156 36.53 10.56 12.28
CA ALA A 156 35.60 9.87 13.20
C ALA A 156 34.49 10.80 13.72
N ARG A 157 34.24 11.93 13.04
CA ARG A 157 33.25 12.93 13.45
C ARG A 157 31.83 12.52 13.12
N TYR A 158 31.64 11.76 12.06
CA TYR A 158 30.35 11.23 11.64
C TYR A 158 30.19 9.80 12.16
N SER A 159 29.07 9.50 12.80
CA SER A 159 28.78 8.14 13.27
C SER A 159 27.35 7.74 12.95
N PHE A 160 27.15 6.51 12.49
CA PHE A 160 25.82 5.95 12.25
C PHE A 160 25.18 5.55 13.58
N THR A 161 24.08 6.23 13.92
CA THR A 161 23.33 6.01 15.16
C THR A 161 21.97 5.36 14.92
N GLY A 162 21.60 5.14 13.65
CA GLY A 162 20.42 4.37 13.29
C GLY A 162 20.61 2.86 13.49
N ASN A 163 19.66 2.08 12.96
CA ASN A 163 19.80 0.64 12.87
C ASN A 163 19.56 0.11 11.46
N THR A 164 19.94 -1.15 11.23
CA THR A 164 19.76 -1.83 9.94
C THR A 164 18.54 -2.77 9.93
N VAL A 165 17.67 -2.64 10.93
CA VAL A 165 16.49 -3.50 11.07
C VAL A 165 15.47 -3.16 10.01
N VAL A 166 14.95 -4.18 9.33
CA VAL A 166 13.95 -4.02 8.27
C VAL A 166 12.54 -4.00 8.86
N GLN A 167 11.77 -3.00 8.48
CA GLN A 167 10.34 -2.93 8.75
C GLN A 167 9.58 -3.61 7.60
N ASN A 168 8.86 -4.68 7.91
CA ASN A 168 8.08 -5.42 6.93
C ASN A 168 6.60 -4.98 6.93
N VAL A 169 6.04 -4.76 5.75
CA VAL A 169 4.62 -4.50 5.54
C VAL A 169 4.00 -5.69 4.81
N VAL A 170 2.86 -6.17 5.32
CA VAL A 170 2.11 -7.26 4.68
C VAL A 170 1.39 -6.70 3.46
N VAL A 171 1.73 -7.21 2.28
CA VAL A 171 1.17 -6.80 1.00
C VAL A 171 0.38 -7.92 0.32
N GLY A 172 0.24 -9.07 0.97
CA GLY A 172 -0.52 -10.20 0.48
C GLY A 172 -0.50 -11.35 1.49
N ASN A 173 -1.23 -12.42 1.17
CA ASN A 173 -1.24 -13.60 2.02
C ASN A 173 0.15 -14.26 2.07
N GLY A 174 0.84 -14.15 3.21
CA GLY A 174 2.20 -14.68 3.39
C GLY A 174 3.29 -13.90 2.65
N VAL A 175 2.97 -12.73 2.07
CA VAL A 175 3.93 -11.90 1.33
C VAL A 175 4.14 -10.58 2.07
N THR A 176 5.41 -10.29 2.38
CA THR A 176 5.82 -9.05 3.02
C THR A 176 6.86 -8.32 2.19
N GLN A 177 6.88 -6.99 2.29
CA GLN A 177 7.90 -6.17 1.66
C GLN A 177 8.52 -5.18 2.65
N ALA A 178 9.82 -4.92 2.46
CA ALA A 178 10.57 -3.96 3.24
C ALA A 178 10.08 -2.54 2.96
N ALA A 179 9.82 -1.77 4.03
CA ALA A 179 9.30 -0.40 3.94
C ALA A 179 10.34 0.68 4.21
N ASN A 180 11.48 0.32 4.79
CA ASN A 180 12.54 1.24 5.17
C ASN A 180 13.87 0.91 4.48
N VAL A 181 14.72 1.93 4.40
CA VAL A 181 16.09 1.83 3.91
C VAL A 181 17.00 2.36 5.01
N SER A 182 18.18 1.77 5.16
CA SER A 182 19.25 2.27 6.03
C SER A 182 20.51 2.49 5.20
N LEU A 183 21.29 3.50 5.59
CA LEU A 183 22.50 3.96 4.89
C LEU A 183 23.69 4.06 5.86
N PRO A 184 24.15 2.96 6.47
CA PRO A 184 25.30 3.00 7.38
C PRO A 184 26.58 3.48 6.68
N GLU A 185 26.75 3.19 5.39
CA GLU A 185 27.95 3.52 4.61
C GLU A 185 28.19 5.03 4.47
N MET A 186 27.14 5.84 4.63
CA MET A 186 27.23 7.30 4.52
C MET A 186 28.09 7.91 5.63
N ALA A 187 28.14 7.31 6.83
CA ALA A 187 28.96 7.83 7.92
C ALA A 187 30.46 7.76 7.57
N ASP A 188 30.90 6.63 7.03
CA ASP A 188 32.30 6.41 6.64
C ASP A 188 32.69 7.30 5.45
N MET A 189 31.81 7.44 4.45
CA MET A 189 32.00 8.36 3.34
C MET A 189 32.13 9.82 3.81
N LEU A 190 31.26 10.29 4.70
CA LEU A 190 31.32 11.65 5.24
C LEU A 190 32.61 11.91 6.03
N ASN A 191 33.10 10.90 6.75
CA ASN A 191 34.39 10.97 7.45
C ASN A 191 35.58 11.07 6.48
N LEU A 192 35.53 10.36 5.35
CA LEU A 192 36.54 10.46 4.29
C LEU A 192 36.51 11.84 3.63
N LEU A 193 35.33 12.33 3.26
CA LEU A 193 35.17 13.68 2.72
C LEU A 193 35.65 14.77 3.70
N ASP A 194 35.39 14.61 5.00
CA ASP A 194 35.89 15.55 6.01
C ASP A 194 37.42 15.60 6.07
N ARG A 195 38.08 14.44 5.91
CA ARG A 195 39.55 14.36 5.80
C ARG A 195 40.06 15.03 4.54
N ALA A 196 39.48 14.72 3.38
CA ALA A 196 39.86 15.37 2.12
C ALA A 196 39.71 16.89 2.21
N VAL A 197 38.57 17.40 2.69
CA VAL A 197 38.36 18.85 2.86
C VAL A 197 39.44 19.45 3.77
N ALA A 198 39.72 18.84 4.93
CA ALA A 198 40.72 19.36 5.85
C ALA A 198 42.14 19.40 5.26
N VAL A 199 42.50 18.41 4.45
CA VAL A 199 43.82 18.34 3.79
C VAL A 199 43.91 19.35 2.64
N LEU A 200 42.86 19.47 1.83
CA LEU A 200 42.83 20.36 0.66
C LEU A 200 42.74 21.84 1.05
N GLU A 201 42.25 22.15 2.25
CA GLU A 201 42.22 23.53 2.78
C GLU A 201 43.46 23.93 3.55
N ALA A 202 44.39 22.99 3.77
CA ALA A 202 45.62 23.27 4.50
C ALA A 202 46.41 24.39 3.78
N PRO A 203 46.89 25.42 4.51
CA PRO A 203 47.70 26.48 3.92
C PRO A 203 48.94 25.92 3.22
N GLY A 204 49.11 26.22 1.94
CA GLY A 204 50.25 25.76 1.14
C GLY A 204 50.17 24.28 0.71
N VAL A 205 48.95 23.70 0.66
CA VAL A 205 48.74 22.34 0.17
C VAL A 205 49.43 22.11 -1.18
N ASN A 206 50.11 20.97 -1.30
CA ASN A 206 50.70 20.50 -2.54
C ASN A 206 49.98 19.23 -2.98
N VAL A 207 49.26 19.30 -4.11
CA VAL A 207 48.52 18.15 -4.67
C VAL A 207 49.44 16.99 -5.06
N ASN A 208 50.72 17.28 -5.32
CA ASN A 208 51.71 16.26 -5.66
C ASN A 208 52.32 15.59 -4.41
N ASP A 209 51.93 15.99 -3.20
CA ASP A 209 52.33 15.31 -1.97
C ASP A 209 51.66 13.92 -1.90
N PRO A 210 52.43 12.83 -1.73
CA PRO A 210 51.87 11.48 -1.60
C PRO A 210 50.80 11.33 -0.51
N VAL A 211 50.87 12.11 0.58
CA VAL A 211 49.88 12.08 1.66
C VAL A 211 48.56 12.69 1.20
N VAL A 212 48.61 13.81 0.48
CA VAL A 212 47.42 14.47 -0.07
C VAL A 212 46.75 13.57 -1.10
N GLN A 213 47.53 12.98 -2.01
CA GLN A 213 47.02 12.04 -3.02
C GLN A 213 46.37 10.81 -2.39
N ALA A 214 46.95 10.28 -1.31
CA ALA A 214 46.37 9.15 -0.60
C ALA A 214 44.99 9.48 0.02
N GLU A 215 44.83 10.65 0.63
CA GLU A 215 43.56 11.06 1.24
C GLU A 215 42.48 11.38 0.18
N VAL A 216 42.85 12.02 -0.94
CA VAL A 216 41.94 12.24 -2.06
C VAL A 216 41.52 10.91 -2.69
N THR A 217 42.45 9.98 -2.88
CA THR A 217 42.16 8.64 -3.42
C THR A 217 41.27 7.83 -2.48
N ALA A 218 41.54 7.87 -1.18
CA ALA A 218 40.70 7.23 -0.18
C ALA A 218 39.27 7.80 -0.20
N SER A 219 39.13 9.11 -0.40
CA SER A 219 37.83 9.77 -0.50
C SER A 219 37.10 9.41 -1.79
N LEU A 220 37.80 9.32 -2.92
CA LEU A 220 37.24 8.82 -4.19
C LEU A 220 36.69 7.41 -4.01
N ASN A 221 37.48 6.50 -3.42
CA ASN A 221 37.04 5.14 -3.16
C ASN A 221 35.82 5.10 -2.23
N GLY A 222 35.80 5.92 -1.17
CA GLY A 222 34.66 6.00 -0.26
C GLY A 222 33.39 6.53 -0.90
N VAL A 223 33.50 7.53 -1.80
CA VAL A 223 32.38 8.03 -2.58
C VAL A 223 31.88 6.96 -3.56
N ASP A 224 32.78 6.27 -4.26
CA ASP A 224 32.42 5.18 -5.17
C ASP A 224 31.72 4.03 -4.43
N ASP A 225 32.20 3.64 -3.25
CA ASP A 225 31.59 2.61 -2.40
C ASP A 225 30.18 3.03 -1.93
N ALA A 226 30.01 4.29 -1.49
CA ALA A 226 28.71 4.82 -1.09
C ALA A 226 27.74 4.90 -2.28
N MET A 227 28.20 5.36 -3.45
CA MET A 227 27.42 5.35 -4.69
C MET A 227 26.98 3.93 -5.07
N ASN A 228 27.87 2.94 -5.00
CA ASN A 228 27.54 1.55 -5.29
C ASN A 228 26.49 0.99 -4.32
N SER A 229 26.60 1.33 -3.03
CA SER A 229 25.59 0.97 -2.03
C SER A 229 24.23 1.62 -2.35
N VAL A 230 24.21 2.93 -2.57
CA VAL A 230 22.98 3.69 -2.89
C VAL A 230 22.32 3.18 -4.18
N ASN A 231 23.08 2.98 -5.25
CA ASN A 231 22.58 2.42 -6.51
C ASN A 231 22.00 1.01 -6.31
N SER A 232 22.62 0.19 -5.47
CA SER A 232 22.07 -1.12 -5.09
C SER A 232 20.76 -1.01 -4.31
N LYS A 233 20.60 0.02 -3.46
CA LYS A 233 19.31 0.28 -2.78
C LYS A 233 18.26 0.77 -3.77
N ILE A 234 18.57 1.70 -4.66
CA ILE A 234 17.67 2.18 -5.72
C ILE A 234 17.18 1.02 -6.58
N ALA A 235 18.08 0.15 -7.04
CA ALA A 235 17.72 -1.03 -7.83
C ALA A 235 16.76 -1.97 -7.07
N ARG A 236 17.00 -2.19 -5.76
CA ARG A 236 16.09 -2.98 -4.91
C ARG A 236 14.73 -2.30 -4.74
N LEU A 237 14.68 -0.98 -4.60
CA LEU A 237 13.43 -0.22 -4.51
C LEU A 237 12.64 -0.32 -5.82
N GLY A 238 13.29 -0.14 -6.98
CA GLY A 238 12.65 -0.33 -8.28
C GLY A 238 12.11 -1.76 -8.46
N GLY A 239 12.88 -2.76 -8.04
CA GLY A 239 12.41 -4.16 -8.02
C GLY A 239 11.18 -4.36 -7.13
N ALA A 240 11.20 -3.80 -5.91
CA ALA A 240 10.05 -3.86 -4.99
C ALA A 240 8.82 -3.15 -5.58
N GLN A 241 8.98 -1.98 -6.19
CA GLN A 241 7.88 -1.25 -6.83
C GLN A 241 7.25 -2.06 -7.97
N ASN A 242 8.04 -2.75 -8.79
CA ASN A 242 7.54 -3.61 -9.86
C ASN A 242 6.72 -4.79 -9.31
N ILE A 243 7.20 -5.42 -8.23
CA ILE A 243 6.47 -6.49 -7.55
C ILE A 243 5.16 -5.96 -6.99
N LEU A 244 5.18 -4.83 -6.30
CA LEU A 244 3.99 -4.19 -5.73
C LEU A 244 2.96 -3.83 -6.81
N GLN A 245 3.41 -3.31 -7.95
CA GLN A 245 2.53 -3.01 -9.08
C GLN A 245 1.87 -4.28 -9.62
N THR A 246 2.67 -5.32 -9.85
CA THR A 246 2.15 -6.62 -10.32
C THR A 246 1.15 -7.22 -9.33
N MET A 247 1.41 -7.09 -8.02
CA MET A 247 0.47 -7.56 -6.99
C MET A 247 -0.82 -6.75 -6.98
N ASP A 248 -0.75 -5.41 -7.09
CA ASP A 248 -1.96 -4.57 -7.16
C ASP A 248 -2.83 -4.92 -8.37
N ASP A 249 -2.21 -5.11 -9.54
CA ASP A 249 -2.91 -5.49 -10.78
C ASP A 249 -3.58 -6.87 -10.64
N ASN A 250 -2.87 -7.84 -10.04
CA ASN A 250 -3.45 -9.16 -9.75
C ASN A 250 -4.62 -9.07 -8.76
N PHE A 251 -4.50 -8.28 -7.69
CA PHE A 251 -5.60 -8.09 -6.75
C PHE A 251 -6.79 -7.35 -7.36
N ALA A 252 -6.55 -6.41 -8.27
CA ALA A 252 -7.61 -5.76 -9.04
C ALA A 252 -8.36 -6.76 -9.91
N ASN A 253 -7.65 -7.68 -10.57
CA ASN A 253 -8.27 -8.74 -11.39
C ASN A 253 -9.07 -9.74 -10.53
N VAL A 254 -8.52 -10.18 -9.41
CA VAL A 254 -9.24 -11.07 -8.47
C VAL A 254 -10.46 -10.36 -7.90
N SER A 255 -10.36 -9.08 -7.54
CA SER A 255 -11.50 -8.30 -7.06
C SER A 255 -12.59 -8.16 -8.10
N LEU A 256 -12.22 -7.93 -9.37
CA LEU A 256 -13.18 -7.90 -10.47
C LEU A 256 -13.91 -9.24 -10.61
N SER A 257 -13.18 -10.35 -10.59
CA SER A 257 -13.76 -11.70 -10.65
C SER A 257 -14.70 -11.98 -9.47
N ASN A 258 -14.29 -11.62 -8.25
CA ASN A 258 -15.14 -11.76 -7.05
C ASN A 258 -16.41 -10.93 -7.17
N LYS A 259 -16.32 -9.69 -7.68
CA LYS A 259 -17.49 -8.81 -7.91
C LYS A 259 -18.45 -9.39 -8.94
N GLN A 260 -17.94 -9.97 -10.02
CA GLN A 260 -18.76 -10.68 -11.00
C GLN A 260 -19.50 -11.86 -10.36
N SER A 261 -18.80 -12.72 -9.59
CA SER A 261 -19.44 -13.81 -8.87
C SER A 261 -20.45 -13.35 -7.81
N LEU A 262 -20.19 -12.23 -7.13
CA LEU A 262 -21.14 -11.63 -6.18
C LEU A 262 -22.42 -11.16 -6.89
N ILE A 263 -22.28 -10.55 -8.08
CA ILE A 263 -23.41 -10.15 -8.92
C ILE A 263 -24.19 -11.39 -9.37
N GLU A 264 -23.53 -12.40 -9.94
CA GLU A 264 -24.18 -13.63 -10.41
C GLU A 264 -24.93 -14.37 -9.28
N LEU A 265 -24.39 -14.40 -8.06
CA LEU A 265 -25.01 -15.09 -6.93
C LEU A 265 -26.13 -14.26 -6.27
N GLY A 266 -26.02 -12.93 -6.29
CA GLY A 266 -26.82 -12.01 -5.49
C GLY A 266 -27.80 -11.14 -6.27
N GLN A 267 -27.66 -10.99 -7.59
CA GLN A 267 -28.53 -10.14 -8.41
C GLN A 267 -29.87 -10.82 -8.68
N LEU A 268 -30.94 -10.04 -8.60
CA LEU A 268 -32.27 -10.50 -9.00
C LEU A 268 -32.38 -10.56 -10.53
N ASP A 269 -32.85 -11.69 -11.06
CA ASP A 269 -33.39 -11.74 -12.42
C ASP A 269 -34.77 -11.07 -12.45
N TYR A 270 -34.80 -9.82 -12.91
CA TYR A 270 -36.03 -9.04 -13.00
C TYR A 270 -37.07 -9.66 -13.94
N SER A 271 -36.65 -10.42 -14.94
CA SER A 271 -37.57 -11.06 -15.90
C SER A 271 -38.30 -12.21 -15.20
N GLU A 272 -37.56 -13.08 -14.53
CA GLU A 272 -38.13 -14.18 -13.75
C GLU A 272 -38.98 -13.64 -12.58
N ALA A 273 -38.48 -12.63 -11.86
CA ALA A 273 -39.19 -12.00 -10.75
C ALA A 273 -40.51 -11.36 -11.19
N ALA A 274 -40.54 -10.68 -12.34
CA ALA A 274 -41.76 -10.08 -12.88
C ALA A 274 -42.80 -11.12 -13.28
N VAL A 275 -42.37 -12.22 -13.91
CA VAL A 275 -43.26 -13.36 -14.25
C VAL A 275 -43.83 -13.98 -12.99
N ASN A 276 -42.99 -14.27 -11.99
CA ASN A 276 -43.41 -14.82 -10.71
C ASN A 276 -44.37 -13.88 -9.98
N LEU A 277 -44.06 -12.58 -9.93
CA LEU A 277 -44.93 -11.58 -9.32
C LEU A 277 -46.32 -11.56 -9.97
N ASN A 278 -46.39 -11.57 -11.30
CA ASN A 278 -47.66 -11.60 -12.03
C ASN A 278 -48.44 -12.91 -11.76
N GLY A 279 -47.75 -14.05 -11.74
CA GLY A 279 -48.34 -15.35 -11.42
C GLY A 279 -48.93 -15.40 -10.02
N TYR A 280 -48.17 -15.01 -9.00
CA TYR A 280 -48.62 -15.01 -7.60
C TYR A 280 -49.70 -13.97 -7.34
N THR A 281 -49.63 -12.78 -7.93
CA THR A 281 -50.69 -11.77 -7.80
C THR A 281 -52.00 -12.24 -8.45
N THR A 282 -51.93 -12.86 -9.62
CA THR A 282 -53.10 -13.47 -10.29
C THR A 282 -53.69 -14.60 -9.43
N ALA A 283 -52.85 -15.48 -8.89
CA ALA A 283 -53.28 -16.56 -8.00
C ALA A 283 -53.91 -16.04 -6.71
N LEU A 284 -53.36 -14.98 -6.11
CA LEU A 284 -53.90 -14.33 -4.92
C LEU A 284 -55.30 -13.77 -5.20
N GLN A 285 -55.47 -13.03 -6.30
CA GLN A 285 -56.77 -12.51 -6.72
C GLN A 285 -57.80 -13.62 -6.98
N ALA A 286 -57.39 -14.71 -7.64
CA ALA A 286 -58.25 -15.87 -7.88
C ALA A 286 -58.67 -16.54 -6.56
N THR A 287 -57.74 -16.70 -5.61
CA THR A 287 -58.00 -17.29 -4.29
C THR A 287 -58.94 -16.42 -3.46
N GLN A 288 -58.78 -15.10 -3.50
CA GLN A 288 -59.70 -14.15 -2.85
C GLN A 288 -61.12 -14.24 -3.43
N LYS A 289 -61.27 -14.32 -4.75
CA LYS A 289 -62.56 -14.50 -5.41
C LYS A 289 -63.21 -15.85 -5.05
N ALA A 290 -62.43 -16.92 -5.00
CA ALA A 290 -62.89 -18.24 -4.59
C ALA A 290 -63.33 -18.24 -3.11
N TYR A 291 -62.56 -17.59 -2.22
CA TYR A 291 -62.92 -17.45 -0.81
C TYR A 291 -64.24 -16.68 -0.64
N GLY A 292 -64.41 -15.58 -1.38
CA GLY A 292 -65.66 -14.82 -1.40
C GLY A 292 -66.86 -15.71 -1.73
N LYS A 293 -66.77 -16.49 -2.82
CA LYS A 293 -67.82 -17.45 -3.22
C LYS A 293 -68.07 -18.56 -2.19
N ILE A 294 -67.01 -19.14 -1.61
CA ILE A 294 -67.15 -20.22 -0.62
C ILE A 294 -67.70 -19.69 0.71
N SER A 295 -67.34 -18.48 1.13
CA SER A 295 -67.89 -17.87 2.34
C SER A 295 -69.39 -17.55 2.21
N THR A 296 -69.89 -17.34 0.99
CA THR A 296 -71.33 -17.17 0.70
C THR A 296 -72.10 -18.49 0.60
N LEU A 297 -71.42 -19.64 0.52
CA LEU A 297 -72.05 -20.97 0.57
C LEU A 297 -72.38 -21.32 2.03
N SER A 298 -73.41 -20.67 2.56
CA SER A 298 -74.06 -21.07 3.80
C SER A 298 -75.07 -22.19 3.52
N LEU A 299 -75.15 -23.19 4.40
CA LEU A 299 -76.17 -24.24 4.36
C LEU A 299 -77.61 -23.66 4.46
N PHE A 300 -77.74 -22.38 4.87
CA PHE A 300 -79.00 -21.62 4.89
C PHE A 300 -79.39 -20.99 3.54
N ASN A 301 -78.54 -21.01 2.52
CA ASN A 301 -78.88 -20.51 1.17
C ASN A 301 -79.45 -21.61 0.26
N VAL A 302 -79.51 -22.87 0.73
CA VAL A 302 -80.00 -24.04 -0.01
C VAL A 302 -81.27 -24.65 0.63
N LEU A 303 -81.71 -24.11 1.77
CA LEU A 303 -82.98 -24.43 2.44
C LEU A 303 -83.95 -23.24 2.28
#